data_AF-A0AAD8A4Q2-F1
#
_entry.id   AF-A0AAD8A4Q2-F1
#
_cell.length_a   1.000
_cell.length_b   1.000
_cell.length_c   1.000
_cell.angle_alpha   90.00
_cell.angle_beta   90.00
_cell.angle_gamma   90.00
#
_symmetry.space_group_name_H-M   'P 1'
#
loop_
_entity.id
_entity.type
_entity.pdbx_description
1 polymer ?
#
loop_
_entity_poly.entity_id
_entity_poly.type
_entity_poly.pdbx_seq_one_letter_code
_entity_poly.pdbx_strand_id
1 'polypeptide(L)'
;MHRDLKLTNNYVNSETTMTDHEESFLKDFFTHVANLGFEKAKELVERERESRSGQAGPWGMLVTHLPQIAIAERSYGELGFLVTKNKGFLRKDNSLKSVYDSARSDFRRVEEVAKLSNTERVNLAVSNELRTISSVANELCLFLTARIELIDFLEKMHIMGTGKLMKYEELLAQIEDIMDRNAPSVPQMCLTPIENILSLECEILIHLLKAQLEMQMWRFLPSLMLLQLAHTRLAAWESKLQNRESWKLGFGATFLKTSQLPALLQWLFKLKTAFLAKFSLYFYTTLAGQTSGQELKAFCSKLQTNDYMHKIQNFHRRYDATGVLLVFDARGVEDYRGPGYHHPDKPPENLRDLEFYPIIVSYPMKPLNHMPNIVKIITERATELAAMDKVVFHFSPREQSTYVMAATDSRITMVVIFDSKKAEKETHITNFVFDLALQLRCNKVFANLKPNTK
;
A
#
# COMPACT_ATOMS: atom_id res chain seq x y z
N MET A 1 -21.51 -34.44 -13.29
CA MET A 1 -21.53 -34.38 -14.77
C MET A 1 -20.15 -33.90 -15.20
N HIS A 2 -19.27 -34.87 -15.47
CA HIS A 2 -17.85 -34.68 -15.73
C HIS A 2 -17.63 -33.94 -17.06
N ARG A 3 -16.77 -32.91 -17.05
CA ARG A 3 -16.10 -32.43 -18.25
C ARG A 3 -14.61 -32.72 -18.10
N ASP A 4 -14.18 -33.67 -18.91
CA ASP A 4 -12.81 -34.14 -19.02
C ASP A 4 -11.86 -33.01 -19.45
N LEU A 5 -10.80 -32.87 -18.65
CA LEU A 5 -9.55 -32.21 -19.00
C LEU A 5 -8.85 -33.03 -20.08
N LYS A 6 -8.97 -32.62 -21.35
CA LYS A 6 -7.99 -32.99 -22.37
C LYS A 6 -6.76 -32.10 -22.22
N LEU A 7 -5.77 -32.63 -21.52
CA LEU A 7 -4.37 -32.23 -21.62
C LEU A 7 -3.89 -32.46 -23.06
N THR A 8 -4.00 -31.45 -23.92
CA THR A 8 -3.20 -31.39 -25.14
C THR A 8 -1.86 -30.80 -24.79
N ASN A 9 -0.91 -31.71 -24.63
CA ASN A 9 0.51 -31.47 -24.49
C ASN A 9 1.04 -30.90 -25.82
N ASN A 10 0.96 -29.59 -26.00
CA ASN A 10 1.68 -28.88 -27.06
C ASN A 10 2.82 -28.12 -26.39
N TYR A 11 3.95 -28.80 -26.20
CA TYR A 11 5.25 -28.16 -26.12
C TYR A 11 5.48 -27.42 -27.45
N VAL A 12 5.10 -26.16 -27.50
CA VAL A 12 5.64 -25.24 -28.50
C VAL A 12 7.04 -24.91 -28.00
N ASN A 13 8.06 -25.56 -28.57
CA ASN A 13 9.44 -25.10 -28.44
C ASN A 13 9.49 -23.66 -28.97
N SER A 14 9.58 -22.69 -28.05
CA SER A 14 9.90 -21.31 -28.36
C SER A 14 11.40 -21.22 -28.66
N GLU A 15 11.79 -21.41 -29.92
CA GLU A 15 13.13 -21.04 -30.39
C GLU A 15 13.23 -19.51 -30.55
N THR A 16 13.17 -18.81 -29.41
CA THR A 16 13.61 -17.42 -29.24
C THR A 16 14.98 -17.50 -28.59
N THR A 17 16.05 -17.33 -29.36
CA THR A 17 17.40 -17.30 -28.77
C THR A 17 18.11 -16.07 -29.28
N MET A 18 18.14 -15.04 -28.42
CA MET A 18 19.34 -14.21 -28.31
C MET A 18 20.52 -15.12 -27.97
N THR A 19 21.74 -14.63 -28.15
CA THR A 19 22.89 -15.41 -27.66
C THR A 19 22.78 -15.59 -26.14
N ASP A 20 23.16 -16.76 -25.60
CA ASP A 20 23.15 -17.04 -24.15
C ASP A 20 23.84 -15.92 -23.34
N HIS A 21 24.85 -15.29 -23.95
CA HIS A 21 25.54 -14.11 -23.41
C HIS A 21 24.62 -12.91 -23.21
N GLU A 22 23.82 -12.54 -24.22
CA GLU A 22 22.96 -11.36 -24.18
C GLU A 22 21.80 -11.53 -23.20
N GLU A 23 21.20 -12.72 -23.15
CA GLU A 23 20.15 -13.03 -22.18
C GLU A 23 20.72 -12.98 -20.75
N SER A 24 21.91 -13.57 -20.53
CA SER A 24 22.61 -13.50 -19.24
C SER A 24 22.93 -12.06 -18.86
N PHE A 25 23.43 -11.25 -19.79
CA PHE A 25 23.73 -9.84 -19.56
C PHE A 25 22.48 -9.05 -19.12
N LEU A 26 21.37 -9.18 -19.85
CA LEU A 26 20.13 -8.49 -19.51
C LEU A 26 19.63 -8.93 -18.13
N LYS A 27 19.61 -10.24 -17.87
CA LYS A 27 19.19 -10.79 -16.58
C LYS A 27 20.05 -10.26 -15.43
N ASP A 28 21.36 -10.17 -15.60
CA ASP A 28 22.27 -9.63 -14.59
C ASP A 28 22.01 -8.13 -14.39
N PHE A 29 21.90 -7.36 -15.47
CA PHE A 29 21.57 -5.93 -15.42
C PHE A 29 20.28 -5.68 -14.63
N PHE A 30 19.19 -6.36 -14.98
CA PHE A 30 17.89 -6.18 -14.31
C PHE A 30 17.90 -6.72 -12.88
N THR A 31 18.68 -7.77 -12.59
CA THR A 31 18.91 -8.24 -11.21
C THR A 31 19.63 -7.17 -10.38
N HIS A 32 20.58 -6.44 -10.97
CA HIS A 32 21.24 -5.33 -10.29
C HIS A 32 20.30 -4.16 -10.05
N VAL A 33 19.51 -3.74 -11.04
CA VAL A 33 18.48 -2.69 -10.89
C VAL A 33 17.48 -3.07 -9.80
N ALA A 34 16.96 -4.30 -9.85
CA ALA A 34 16.01 -4.84 -8.91
C ALA A 34 16.53 -4.79 -7.45
N ASN A 35 17.80 -5.10 -7.25
CA ASN A 35 18.42 -5.11 -5.93
C ASN A 35 19.10 -3.78 -5.57
N LEU A 36 18.66 -2.65 -6.15
CA LEU A 36 19.18 -1.29 -5.91
C LEU A 36 20.68 -1.12 -6.20
N GLY A 37 21.29 -2.04 -6.95
CA GLY A 37 22.69 -2.05 -7.33
C GLY A 37 22.97 -1.19 -8.57
N PHE A 38 22.49 0.05 -8.58
CA PHE A 38 22.47 0.92 -9.77
C PHE A 38 23.86 1.21 -10.35
N GLU A 39 24.87 1.41 -9.50
CA GLU A 39 26.26 1.64 -9.98
C GLU A 39 26.82 0.39 -10.68
N LYS A 40 26.62 -0.79 -10.09
CA LYS A 40 27.03 -2.06 -10.71
C LYS A 40 26.28 -2.35 -12.02
N ALA A 41 25.00 -1.98 -12.10
CA ALA A 41 24.22 -2.08 -13.33
C ALA A 41 24.82 -1.21 -14.43
N LYS A 42 25.25 0.01 -14.10
CA LYS A 42 25.91 0.92 -15.04
C LYS A 42 27.28 0.41 -15.47
N GLU A 43 28.09 -0.09 -14.53
CA GLU A 43 29.40 -0.72 -14.83
C GLU A 43 29.27 -1.96 -15.74
N LEU A 44 28.19 -2.74 -15.61
CA LEU A 44 27.89 -3.83 -16.53
C LEU A 44 27.66 -3.32 -17.95
N VAL A 45 26.84 -2.26 -18.10
CA VAL A 45 26.57 -1.67 -19.42
C VAL A 45 27.84 -1.12 -20.07
N GLU A 46 28.70 -0.39 -19.33
CA GLU A 46 29.95 0.13 -19.92
C GLU A 46 30.88 -1.01 -20.37
N ARG A 47 31.00 -2.09 -19.59
CA ARG A 47 31.79 -3.27 -19.99
C ARG A 47 31.25 -3.95 -21.24
N GLU A 48 29.93 -4.06 -21.38
CA GLU A 48 29.30 -4.64 -22.57
C GLU A 48 29.51 -3.76 -23.82
N ARG A 49 29.54 -2.44 -23.64
CA ARG A 49 29.84 -1.50 -24.73
C ARG A 49 31.31 -1.54 -25.16
N GLU A 50 32.22 -1.74 -24.22
CA GLU A 50 33.67 -1.88 -24.47
C GLU A 50 34.03 -3.22 -25.12
N SER A 51 33.40 -4.32 -24.69
CA SER A 51 33.68 -5.68 -25.20
C SER A 51 33.23 -5.88 -26.64
N ARG A 52 32.15 -5.21 -27.05
CA ARG A 52 31.59 -5.24 -28.41
C ARG A 52 31.75 -3.89 -29.09
N SER A 53 33.00 -3.46 -29.30
CA SER A 53 33.38 -2.20 -29.95
C SER A 53 32.46 -1.84 -31.15
N GLY A 54 31.55 -0.89 -30.94
CA GLY A 54 30.79 -0.23 -32.01
C GLY A 54 29.71 -1.05 -32.73
N GLN A 55 29.01 -1.97 -32.07
CA GLN A 55 27.85 -2.61 -32.73
C GLN A 55 26.74 -1.58 -33.04
N ALA A 56 26.72 -1.11 -34.28
CA ALA A 56 25.57 -0.49 -34.91
C ALA A 56 24.44 -1.54 -35.02
N GLY A 57 23.20 -1.13 -34.70
CA GLY A 57 22.03 -1.99 -34.80
C GLY A 57 21.16 -2.01 -33.52
N PRO A 58 20.07 -2.79 -33.52
CA PRO A 58 19.07 -2.78 -32.44
C PRO A 58 19.64 -3.15 -31.06
N TRP A 59 20.57 -4.10 -30.97
CA TRP A 59 21.21 -4.48 -29.71
C TRP A 59 22.02 -3.33 -29.10
N GLY A 60 22.89 -2.70 -29.89
CA GLY A 60 23.68 -1.55 -29.43
C GLY A 60 22.81 -0.39 -28.97
N MET A 61 21.68 -0.14 -29.65
CA MET A 61 20.70 0.84 -29.22
C MET A 61 20.04 0.45 -27.89
N LEU A 62 19.61 -0.81 -27.74
CA LEU A 62 19.03 -1.33 -26.49
C LEU A 62 19.98 -1.09 -25.31
N VAL A 63 21.22 -1.57 -25.42
CA VAL A 63 22.24 -1.47 -24.37
C VAL A 63 22.55 -0.02 -24.01
N THR A 64 22.57 0.88 -25.00
CA THR A 64 22.82 2.32 -24.79
C THR A 64 21.75 2.98 -23.92
N HIS A 65 20.50 2.51 -23.97
CA HIS A 65 19.39 3.12 -23.24
C HIS A 65 19.16 2.52 -21.84
N LEU A 66 19.67 1.32 -21.56
CA LEU A 66 19.51 0.64 -20.25
C LEU A 66 19.89 1.49 -19.02
N PRO A 67 20.99 2.28 -19.01
CA PRO A 67 21.36 3.07 -17.83
C PRO A 67 20.29 4.07 -17.38
N GLN A 68 19.41 4.53 -18.28
CA GLN A 68 18.31 5.44 -17.93
C GLN A 68 17.32 4.78 -16.97
N ILE A 69 17.07 3.47 -17.12
CA ILE A 69 16.19 2.70 -16.21
C ILE A 69 16.78 2.71 -14.79
N ALA A 70 18.08 2.45 -14.65
CA ALA A 70 18.74 2.43 -13.34
C ALA A 70 18.66 3.80 -12.63
N ILE A 71 18.82 4.90 -13.37
CA ILE A 71 18.70 6.27 -12.84
C ILE A 71 17.25 6.57 -12.41
N ALA A 72 16.29 6.17 -13.23
CA ALA A 72 14.87 6.40 -12.98
C ALA A 72 14.38 5.62 -11.75
N GLU A 73 14.70 4.32 -11.66
CA GLU A 73 14.31 3.46 -10.53
C GLU A 73 14.92 3.92 -9.21
N ARG A 74 16.19 4.37 -9.22
CA ARG A 74 16.82 4.98 -8.04
C ARG A 74 16.02 6.19 -7.55
N SER A 75 15.64 7.06 -8.46
CA SER A 75 14.91 8.29 -8.13
C SER A 75 13.47 8.01 -7.70
N TYR A 76 12.86 6.95 -8.25
CA TYR A 76 11.53 6.47 -7.88
C TYR A 76 11.48 5.99 -6.43
N GLY A 77 12.42 5.12 -6.03
CA GLY A 77 12.47 4.56 -4.66
C GLY A 77 12.62 5.62 -3.56
N GLU A 78 13.23 6.77 -3.89
CA GLU A 78 13.42 7.90 -2.96
C GLU A 78 12.22 8.85 -2.88
N LEU A 79 11.18 8.66 -3.71
CA LEU A 79 9.97 9.48 -3.72
C LEU A 79 10.20 10.98 -3.93
N GLY A 80 11.35 11.35 -4.53
CA GLY A 80 11.74 12.76 -4.73
C GLY A 80 10.75 13.54 -5.58
N PHE A 81 10.04 12.87 -6.48
CA PHE A 81 9.01 13.45 -7.34
C PHE A 81 7.81 14.04 -6.56
N LEU A 82 7.56 13.60 -5.32
CA LEU A 82 6.51 14.17 -4.45
C LEU A 82 6.96 15.47 -3.76
N VAL A 83 8.28 15.74 -3.72
CA VAL A 83 8.83 16.91 -3.04
C VAL A 83 8.73 18.15 -3.91
N THR A 84 8.96 18.02 -5.22
CA THR A 84 9.14 19.16 -6.13
C THR A 84 7.82 19.80 -6.56
N LYS A 85 7.40 20.84 -5.82
CA LYS A 85 6.33 21.78 -6.24
C LYS A 85 6.85 23.14 -6.73
N ASN A 86 8.11 23.25 -7.16
CA ASN A 86 8.59 24.50 -7.77
C ASN A 86 8.44 24.46 -9.29
N LYS A 87 7.19 24.65 -9.74
CA LYS A 87 6.88 25.21 -11.05
C LYS A 87 7.37 26.68 -11.09
N GLY A 88 8.69 26.87 -11.10
CA GLY A 88 9.27 28.12 -11.55
C GLY A 88 9.05 28.20 -13.05
N PHE A 89 8.42 29.29 -13.50
CA PHE A 89 7.85 29.53 -14.83
C PHE A 89 8.81 29.39 -16.05
N LEU A 90 10.06 28.93 -15.85
CA LEU A 90 11.12 28.89 -16.86
C LEU A 90 12.04 27.65 -16.77
N ARG A 91 11.75 26.63 -15.95
CA ARG A 91 12.55 25.39 -15.95
C ARG A 91 11.85 24.31 -16.76
N LYS A 92 12.53 23.85 -17.83
CA LYS A 92 12.20 22.63 -18.60
C LYS A 92 11.79 21.52 -17.62
N ASP A 93 10.62 20.94 -17.84
CA ASP A 93 10.04 19.86 -17.02
C ASP A 93 10.97 18.65 -16.99
N ASN A 94 11.92 18.63 -16.05
CA ASN A 94 12.79 17.49 -15.76
C ASN A 94 12.19 16.68 -14.60
N SER A 95 10.92 16.32 -14.75
CA SER A 95 10.19 15.50 -13.79
C SER A 95 10.60 14.03 -13.92
N LEU A 96 10.44 13.22 -12.87
CA LEU A 96 10.72 11.79 -12.97
C LEU A 96 9.87 11.13 -14.07
N LYS A 97 8.62 11.56 -14.26
CA LYS A 97 7.76 11.10 -15.37
C LYS A 97 8.41 11.36 -16.73
N SER A 98 8.97 12.55 -16.96
CA SER A 98 9.66 12.85 -18.22
C SER A 98 10.90 11.98 -18.46
N VAL A 99 11.60 11.53 -17.40
CA VAL A 99 12.71 10.58 -17.53
C VAL A 99 12.20 9.21 -17.98
N TYR A 100 11.14 8.70 -17.35
CA TYR A 100 10.49 7.45 -17.76
C TYR A 100 9.91 7.54 -19.18
N ASP A 101 9.27 8.64 -19.54
CA ASP A 101 8.71 8.88 -20.88
C ASP A 101 9.78 8.94 -21.97
N SER A 102 10.92 9.59 -21.67
CA SER A 102 12.07 9.62 -22.58
C SER A 102 12.62 8.22 -22.80
N ALA A 103 12.86 7.47 -21.71
CA ALA A 103 13.33 6.09 -21.80
C ALA A 103 12.36 5.22 -22.59
N ARG A 104 11.05 5.34 -22.34
CA ARG A 104 10.01 4.61 -23.06
C ARG A 104 10.03 4.92 -24.56
N SER A 105 10.18 6.19 -24.92
CA SER A 105 10.25 6.60 -26.33
C SER A 105 11.50 6.05 -27.02
N ASP A 106 12.62 5.95 -26.30
CA ASP A 106 13.85 5.36 -26.80
C ASP A 106 13.71 3.84 -27.01
N PHE A 107 13.09 3.10 -26.09
CA PHE A 107 12.84 1.67 -26.27
C PHE A 107 11.81 1.37 -27.36
N ARG A 108 10.79 2.22 -27.56
CA ARG A 108 9.91 2.12 -28.73
C ARG A 108 10.68 2.24 -30.04
N ARG A 109 11.67 3.13 -30.10
CA ARG A 109 12.53 3.26 -31.28
C ARG A 109 13.36 1.99 -31.50
N VAL A 110 13.88 1.37 -30.44
CA VAL A 110 14.59 0.08 -30.53
C VAL A 110 13.68 -1.00 -31.11
N GLU A 111 12.43 -1.08 -30.62
CA GLU A 111 11.43 -2.01 -31.11
C GLU A 111 11.12 -1.80 -32.61
N GLU A 112 10.91 -0.57 -33.03
CA GLU A 112 10.65 -0.21 -34.43
C GLU A 112 11.81 -0.60 -35.35
N VAL A 113 13.05 -0.25 -34.98
CA VAL A 113 14.24 -0.59 -35.77
C VAL A 113 14.43 -2.11 -35.83
N ALA A 114 14.22 -2.84 -34.73
CA ALA A 114 14.30 -4.30 -34.72
C ALA A 114 13.26 -4.96 -35.65
N LYS A 115 12.02 -4.45 -35.66
CA LYS A 115 10.96 -4.94 -36.55
C LYS A 115 11.26 -4.66 -38.02
N LEU A 116 11.75 -3.47 -38.35
CA LEU A 116 12.11 -3.10 -39.71
C LEU A 116 13.25 -3.97 -40.24
N SER A 117 14.32 -4.16 -39.45
CA SER A 117 15.44 -5.03 -39.81
C SER A 117 15.04 -6.50 -39.99
N ASN A 118 13.96 -6.95 -39.37
CA ASN A 118 13.45 -8.32 -39.50
C ASN A 118 12.63 -8.56 -40.80
N THR A 119 12.21 -7.49 -41.50
CA THR A 119 11.49 -7.61 -42.78
C THR A 119 12.41 -7.77 -43.99
N GLU A 120 13.70 -7.49 -43.82
CA GLU A 120 14.72 -7.78 -44.83
C GLU A 120 14.96 -9.31 -44.90
N ARG A 121 15.44 -9.83 -46.03
CA ARG A 121 15.74 -11.27 -46.17
C ARG A 121 16.96 -11.66 -45.34
N VAL A 122 16.81 -11.76 -44.03
CA VAL A 122 17.87 -12.12 -43.08
C VAL A 122 17.78 -13.60 -42.71
N ASN A 123 18.92 -14.22 -42.36
CA ASN A 123 18.98 -15.61 -41.89
C ASN A 123 18.09 -15.82 -40.65
N LEU A 124 17.56 -17.04 -40.49
CA LEU A 124 16.64 -17.43 -39.41
C LEU A 124 17.17 -17.12 -37.99
N ALA A 125 18.46 -17.36 -37.74
CA ALA A 125 19.08 -17.07 -36.43
C ALA A 125 19.03 -15.57 -36.08
N VAL A 126 19.36 -14.71 -37.05
CA VAL A 126 19.31 -13.24 -36.87
C VAL A 126 17.86 -12.76 -36.78
N SER A 127 16.94 -13.39 -37.51
CA SER A 127 15.50 -13.10 -37.38
C SER A 127 14.97 -13.40 -35.98
N ASN A 128 15.41 -14.50 -35.36
CA ASN A 128 15.01 -14.85 -33.99
C ASN A 128 15.60 -13.87 -32.95
N GLU A 129 16.86 -13.47 -33.10
CA GLU A 129 17.49 -12.45 -32.26
C GLU A 129 16.73 -11.11 -32.31
N LEU A 130 16.41 -10.62 -33.51
CA LEU A 130 15.66 -9.38 -33.72
C LEU A 130 14.25 -9.43 -33.12
N ARG A 131 13.57 -10.59 -33.22
CA ARG A 131 12.26 -10.79 -32.58
C ARG A 131 12.35 -10.69 -31.05
N THR A 132 13.37 -11.30 -30.46
CA THR A 132 13.58 -11.24 -29.01
C THR A 132 13.91 -9.81 -28.56
N ILE A 133 14.79 -9.09 -29.26
CA ILE A 133 15.10 -7.68 -28.97
C ILE A 133 13.82 -6.82 -29.04
N SER A 134 12.99 -7.03 -30.07
CA SER A 134 11.70 -6.35 -30.19
C SER A 134 10.77 -6.68 -29.01
N SER A 135 10.72 -7.94 -28.56
CA SER A 135 9.89 -8.37 -27.43
C SER A 135 10.35 -7.74 -26.11
N VAL A 136 11.67 -7.76 -25.85
CA VAL A 136 12.29 -7.12 -24.68
C VAL A 136 12.00 -5.62 -24.68
N ALA A 137 12.18 -4.93 -25.82
CA ALA A 137 11.92 -3.51 -25.92
C ALA A 137 10.45 -3.15 -25.67
N ASN A 138 9.51 -3.96 -26.19
CA ASN A 138 8.09 -3.79 -25.93
C ASN A 138 7.73 -4.01 -24.45
N GLU A 139 8.26 -5.05 -23.82
CA GLU A 139 8.00 -5.34 -22.41
C GLU A 139 8.60 -4.26 -21.48
N LEU A 140 9.77 -3.72 -21.82
CA LEU A 140 10.31 -2.53 -21.17
C LEU A 140 9.38 -1.32 -21.31
N CYS A 141 8.73 -1.14 -22.46
CA CYS A 141 7.74 -0.06 -22.62
C CYS A 141 6.52 -0.24 -21.71
N LEU A 142 6.06 -1.48 -21.49
CA LEU A 142 4.99 -1.79 -20.52
C LEU A 142 5.44 -1.47 -19.09
N PHE A 143 6.62 -1.95 -18.68
CA PHE A 143 7.20 -1.65 -17.37
C PHE A 143 7.31 -0.14 -17.10
N LEU A 144 7.86 0.61 -18.05
CA LEU A 144 8.02 2.07 -17.92
C LEU A 144 6.66 2.79 -17.89
N THR A 145 5.66 2.27 -18.61
CA THR A 145 4.28 2.80 -18.57
C THR A 145 3.66 2.57 -17.18
N ALA A 146 3.77 1.36 -16.64
CA ALA A 146 3.31 1.05 -15.28
C ALA A 146 3.95 1.97 -14.24
N ARG A 147 5.25 2.27 -14.36
CA ARG A 147 5.95 3.21 -13.47
C ARG A 147 5.40 4.63 -13.54
N ILE A 148 5.10 5.13 -14.73
CA ILE A 148 4.49 6.47 -14.89
C ILE A 148 3.11 6.49 -14.21
N GLU A 149 2.28 5.47 -14.46
CA GLU A 149 0.95 5.35 -13.83
C GLU A 149 1.05 5.21 -12.30
N LEU A 150 2.07 4.51 -11.78
CA LEU A 150 2.31 4.41 -10.34
C LEU A 150 2.76 5.74 -9.73
N ILE A 151 3.51 6.57 -10.45
CA ILE A 151 3.82 7.93 -9.99
C ILE A 151 2.52 8.73 -9.84
N ASP A 152 1.63 8.69 -10.85
CA ASP A 152 0.30 9.33 -10.77
C ASP A 152 -0.53 8.80 -9.60
N PHE A 153 -0.50 7.48 -9.39
CA PHE A 153 -1.18 6.81 -8.29
C PHE A 153 -0.66 7.28 -6.92
N LEU A 154 0.66 7.33 -6.72
CA LEU A 154 1.30 7.79 -5.49
C LEU A 154 1.01 9.28 -5.22
N GLU A 155 1.03 10.12 -6.25
CA GLU A 155 0.65 11.54 -6.15
C GLU A 155 -0.82 11.69 -5.73
N LYS A 156 -1.72 10.92 -6.34
CA LYS A 156 -3.15 10.90 -6.00
C LYS A 156 -3.37 10.46 -4.55
N MET A 157 -2.72 9.38 -4.12
CA MET A 157 -2.78 8.91 -2.72
C MET A 157 -2.31 9.98 -1.74
N HIS A 158 -1.21 10.68 -2.04
CA HIS A 158 -0.72 11.77 -1.21
C HIS A 158 -1.75 12.90 -1.10
N ILE A 159 -2.31 13.35 -2.22
CA ILE A 159 -3.32 14.41 -2.24
C ILE A 159 -4.56 13.99 -1.43
N MET A 160 -5.06 12.77 -1.63
CA MET A 160 -6.20 12.25 -0.86
C MET A 160 -5.90 12.15 0.64
N GLY A 161 -4.66 11.80 1.00
CA GLY A 161 -4.19 11.77 2.39
C GLY A 161 -4.20 13.13 3.09
N THR A 162 -4.13 14.24 2.35
CA THR A 162 -4.32 15.59 2.91
C THR A 162 -5.79 15.98 3.11
N GLY A 163 -6.71 15.22 2.50
CA GLY A 163 -8.14 15.44 2.59
C GLY A 163 -8.78 14.82 3.83
N LYS A 164 -10.11 14.99 3.95
CA LYS A 164 -10.92 14.45 5.05
C LYS A 164 -11.22 12.96 4.90
N LEU A 165 -11.51 12.52 3.68
CA LEU A 165 -11.96 11.16 3.36
C LEU A 165 -11.06 10.53 2.31
N MET A 166 -10.59 9.32 2.60
CA MET A 166 -9.93 8.45 1.64
C MET A 166 -10.99 7.62 0.90
N LYS A 167 -10.88 7.52 -0.42
CA LYS A 167 -11.72 6.63 -1.25
C LYS A 167 -10.90 5.39 -1.61
N TYR A 168 -10.91 4.41 -0.71
CA TYR A 168 -10.03 3.25 -0.82
C TYR A 168 -10.41 2.34 -1.99
N GLU A 169 -11.70 2.27 -2.34
CA GLU A 169 -12.22 1.50 -3.48
C GLU A 169 -11.73 2.06 -4.81
N GLU A 170 -11.70 3.39 -4.96
CA GLU A 170 -11.19 4.07 -6.15
C GLU A 170 -9.69 3.81 -6.33
N LEU A 171 -8.93 3.85 -5.23
CA LEU A 171 -7.50 3.55 -5.25
C LEU A 171 -7.24 2.07 -5.55
N LEU A 172 -8.03 1.16 -4.96
CA LEU A 172 -7.89 -0.27 -5.19
C LEU A 172 -8.13 -0.64 -6.65
N ALA A 173 -9.25 -0.17 -7.23
CA ALA A 173 -9.56 -0.43 -8.63
C ALA A 173 -8.46 0.10 -9.56
N GLN A 174 -7.88 1.27 -9.24
CA GLN A 174 -6.80 1.85 -10.04
C GLN A 174 -5.51 1.02 -10.00
N ILE A 175 -5.08 0.53 -8.83
CA ILE A 175 -3.84 -0.25 -8.73
C ILE A 175 -3.98 -1.65 -9.34
N GLU A 176 -5.17 -2.27 -9.25
CA GLU A 176 -5.47 -3.54 -9.91
C GLU A 176 -5.44 -3.37 -11.44
N ASP A 177 -6.06 -2.31 -11.95
CA ASP A 177 -6.06 -1.96 -13.38
C ASP A 177 -4.65 -1.65 -13.93
N ILE A 178 -3.81 -0.93 -13.16
CA ILE A 178 -2.39 -0.72 -13.53
C ILE A 178 -1.65 -2.06 -13.65
N MET A 179 -1.87 -2.99 -12.71
CA MET A 179 -1.21 -4.29 -12.70
C MET A 179 -1.66 -5.16 -13.88
N ASP A 180 -2.96 -5.17 -14.19
CA ASP A 180 -3.53 -5.99 -15.25
C ASP A 180 -3.20 -5.48 -16.66
N ARG A 181 -3.29 -4.16 -16.89
CA ARG A 181 -3.05 -3.57 -18.23
C ARG A 181 -1.60 -3.62 -18.69
N ASN A 182 -0.67 -3.61 -17.75
CA ASN A 182 0.75 -3.56 -18.05
C ASN A 182 1.44 -4.94 -17.93
N ALA A 183 0.67 -6.01 -17.71
CA ALA A 183 1.19 -7.38 -17.74
C ALA A 183 1.49 -7.81 -19.18
N PRO A 184 2.72 -8.29 -19.50
CA PRO A 184 3.02 -8.80 -20.82
C PRO A 184 2.27 -10.11 -21.09
N SER A 185 1.81 -10.31 -22.32
CA SER A 185 1.15 -11.55 -22.72
C SER A 185 2.10 -12.75 -22.75
N VAL A 186 3.39 -12.51 -23.04
CA VAL A 186 4.46 -13.52 -23.05
C VAL A 186 5.71 -12.90 -22.39
N PRO A 187 5.90 -13.11 -21.07
CA PRO A 187 6.99 -12.48 -20.32
C PRO A 187 8.38 -12.96 -20.77
N GLN A 188 9.33 -12.04 -20.88
CA GLN A 188 10.74 -12.35 -21.14
C GLN A 188 11.47 -12.69 -19.85
N MET A 189 12.10 -13.87 -19.78
CA MET A 189 12.76 -14.35 -18.55
C MET A 189 13.89 -13.42 -18.05
N CYS A 190 14.54 -12.67 -18.96
CA CYS A 190 15.58 -11.72 -18.58
C CYS A 190 15.03 -10.47 -17.84
N LEU A 191 13.74 -10.14 -18.00
CA LEU A 191 13.08 -8.99 -17.38
C LEU A 191 12.38 -9.34 -16.06
N THR A 192 12.17 -10.63 -15.79
CA THR A 192 11.57 -11.14 -14.55
C THR A 192 12.07 -10.47 -13.25
N PRO A 193 13.36 -10.09 -13.07
CA PRO A 193 13.79 -9.39 -11.86
C PRO A 193 13.09 -8.05 -11.61
N ILE A 194 12.90 -7.23 -12.64
CA ILE A 194 12.24 -5.91 -12.50
C ILE A 194 10.72 -6.04 -12.45
N GLU A 195 10.15 -6.97 -13.22
CA GLU A 195 8.72 -7.29 -13.17
C GLU A 195 8.31 -7.74 -11.77
N ASN A 196 9.10 -8.62 -11.16
CA ASN A 196 8.83 -9.10 -9.80
C ASN A 196 8.78 -7.96 -8.77
N ILE A 197 9.55 -6.89 -8.94
CA ILE A 197 9.51 -5.76 -8.01
C ILE A 197 8.30 -4.88 -8.24
N LEU A 198 7.96 -4.64 -9.51
CA LEU A 198 6.72 -3.95 -9.88
C LEU A 198 5.51 -4.70 -9.30
N SER A 199 5.42 -6.01 -9.55
CA SER A 199 4.35 -6.86 -9.00
C SER A 199 4.36 -6.85 -7.48
N LEU A 200 5.53 -6.94 -6.84
CA LEU A 200 5.63 -6.94 -5.38
C LEU A 200 5.10 -5.63 -4.77
N GLU A 201 5.43 -4.49 -5.37
CA GLU A 201 4.91 -3.18 -4.97
C GLU A 201 3.39 -3.10 -5.11
N CYS A 202 2.86 -3.45 -6.29
CA CYS A 202 1.43 -3.46 -6.56
C CYS A 202 0.67 -4.41 -5.61
N GLU A 203 1.16 -5.63 -5.43
CA GLU A 203 0.56 -6.62 -4.53
C GLU A 203 0.52 -6.12 -3.08
N ILE A 204 1.60 -5.51 -2.57
CA ILE A 204 1.61 -4.96 -1.21
C ILE A 204 0.54 -3.87 -1.06
N LEU A 205 0.45 -2.95 -2.03
CA LEU A 205 -0.54 -1.88 -2.04
C LEU A 205 -1.97 -2.45 -2.10
N ILE A 206 -2.23 -3.41 -2.97
CA ILE A 206 -3.51 -4.11 -3.10
C ILE A 206 -3.92 -4.77 -1.77
N HIS A 207 -3.01 -5.55 -1.17
CA HIS A 207 -3.29 -6.22 0.10
C HIS A 207 -3.58 -5.21 1.23
N LEU A 208 -2.82 -4.13 1.33
CA LEU A 208 -3.04 -3.09 2.34
C LEU A 208 -4.36 -2.35 2.13
N LEU A 209 -4.68 -1.96 0.90
CA LEU A 209 -5.95 -1.27 0.58
C LEU A 209 -7.16 -2.18 0.82
N LYS A 210 -7.09 -3.46 0.41
CA LYS A 210 -8.13 -4.45 0.72
C LYS A 210 -8.28 -4.64 2.22
N ALA A 211 -7.18 -4.75 2.98
CA ALA A 211 -7.24 -4.88 4.43
C ALA A 211 -7.95 -3.70 5.07
N GLN A 212 -7.70 -2.47 4.60
CA GLN A 212 -8.38 -1.27 5.08
C GLN A 212 -9.89 -1.32 4.82
N LEU A 213 -10.31 -1.72 3.62
CA LEU A 213 -11.74 -1.88 3.28
C LEU A 213 -12.43 -2.92 4.17
N GLU A 214 -11.80 -4.09 4.36
CA GLU A 214 -12.32 -5.14 5.22
C GLU A 214 -12.42 -4.70 6.70
N MET A 215 -11.47 -3.89 7.17
CA MET A 215 -11.52 -3.29 8.51
C MET A 215 -12.68 -2.28 8.65
N GLN A 216 -12.97 -1.48 7.62
CA GLN A 216 -14.11 -0.54 7.61
C GLN A 216 -15.46 -1.25 7.68
N MET A 217 -15.51 -2.49 7.19
CA MET A 217 -16.67 -3.38 7.27
C MET A 217 -16.64 -4.30 8.51
N TRP A 218 -15.68 -4.09 9.40
CA TRP A 218 -15.49 -4.86 10.64
C TRP A 218 -15.35 -6.38 10.44
N ARG A 219 -14.68 -6.81 9.36
CA ARG A 219 -14.45 -8.22 9.03
C ARG A 219 -13.07 -8.70 9.48
N PHE A 220 -13.03 -9.48 10.55
CA PHE A 220 -11.78 -9.90 11.21
C PHE A 220 -10.85 -10.73 10.34
N LEU A 221 -11.29 -11.92 9.91
CA LEU A 221 -10.43 -12.89 9.23
C LEU A 221 -9.89 -12.38 7.88
N PRO A 222 -10.69 -11.77 6.99
CA PRO A 222 -10.17 -11.18 5.75
C PRO A 222 -9.11 -10.11 6.02
N SER A 223 -9.37 -9.19 6.96
CA SER A 223 -8.42 -8.15 7.34
C SER A 223 -7.09 -8.74 7.85
N LEU A 224 -7.16 -9.76 8.70
CA LEU A 224 -5.99 -10.44 9.26
C LEU A 224 -5.14 -11.10 8.17
N MET A 225 -5.77 -11.87 7.28
CA MET A 225 -5.08 -12.56 6.20
C MET A 225 -4.40 -11.59 5.24
N LEU A 226 -5.08 -10.50 4.86
CA LEU A 226 -4.55 -9.49 3.97
C LEU A 226 -3.36 -8.73 4.60
N LEU A 227 -3.44 -8.37 5.88
CA LEU A 227 -2.32 -7.77 6.61
C LEU A 227 -1.12 -8.73 6.71
N GLN A 228 -1.37 -10.02 6.89
CA GLN A 228 -0.32 -11.03 6.91
C GLN A 228 0.34 -11.20 5.53
N LEU A 229 -0.43 -11.25 4.45
CA LEU A 229 0.08 -11.31 3.08
C LEU A 229 0.97 -10.09 2.79
N ALA A 230 0.50 -8.88 3.09
CA ALA A 230 1.29 -7.66 2.95
C ALA A 230 2.59 -7.73 3.77
N HIS A 231 2.53 -8.26 5.01
CA HIS A 231 3.71 -8.42 5.85
C HIS A 231 4.73 -9.40 5.26
N THR A 232 4.29 -10.57 4.80
CA THR A 232 5.17 -11.58 4.18
C THR A 232 5.83 -11.02 2.93
N ARG A 233 5.09 -10.31 2.08
CA ARG A 233 5.64 -9.67 0.87
C ARG A 233 6.66 -8.57 1.20
N LEU A 234 6.36 -7.71 2.18
CA LEU A 234 7.29 -6.67 2.65
C LEU A 234 8.58 -7.26 3.22
N ALA A 235 8.48 -8.30 4.06
CA ALA A 235 9.64 -8.98 4.62
C ALA A 235 10.49 -9.65 3.54
N ALA A 236 9.85 -10.26 2.54
CA ALA A 236 10.55 -10.83 1.39
C ALA A 236 11.29 -9.74 0.59
N TRP A 237 10.69 -8.56 0.38
CA TRP A 237 11.37 -7.43 -0.26
C TRP A 237 12.59 -6.99 0.57
N GLU A 238 12.41 -6.76 1.87
CA GLU A 238 13.47 -6.29 2.75
C GLU A 238 14.66 -7.26 2.79
N SER A 239 14.40 -8.57 2.88
CA SER A 239 15.46 -9.60 2.92
C SER A 239 16.36 -9.60 1.68
N LYS A 240 15.81 -9.28 0.50
CA LYS A 240 16.58 -9.16 -0.75
C LYS A 240 17.57 -7.99 -0.71
N LEU A 241 17.25 -6.93 0.04
CA LEU A 241 18.08 -5.74 0.20
C LEU A 241 19.17 -5.94 1.27
N GLN A 242 18.84 -6.58 2.40
CA GLN A 242 19.78 -6.79 3.52
C GLN A 242 20.94 -7.73 3.16
N ASN A 243 20.74 -8.69 2.25
CA ASN A 243 21.77 -9.65 1.82
C ASN A 243 22.94 -9.03 1.03
N ARG A 244 23.00 -7.70 0.85
CA ARG A 244 24.11 -6.99 0.19
C ARG A 244 24.90 -6.03 1.07
N GLU A 245 24.44 -5.71 2.28
CA GLU A 245 25.12 -4.74 3.19
C GLU A 245 26.24 -5.37 4.05
N SER A 246 26.85 -6.47 3.62
CA SER A 246 28.07 -7.00 4.24
C SER A 246 29.33 -6.15 3.97
N TRP A 247 29.20 -4.98 3.33
CA TRP A 247 30.30 -4.05 3.04
C TRP A 247 30.04 -2.67 3.64
N LYS A 248 30.11 -2.57 4.97
CA LYS A 248 30.63 -1.43 5.75
C LYS A 248 30.60 -1.76 7.26
N LEU A 249 31.33 -2.81 7.65
CA LEU A 249 31.91 -2.92 9.00
C LEU A 249 33.07 -1.91 9.15
N GLY A 250 32.81 -0.64 8.84
CA GLY A 250 33.69 0.48 9.17
C GLY A 250 33.25 1.03 10.51
N PHE A 251 34.12 0.92 11.52
CA PHE A 251 33.97 1.52 12.84
C PHE A 251 33.52 2.99 12.73
N GLY A 252 32.22 3.26 12.87
CA GLY A 252 31.65 4.62 12.75
C GLY A 252 30.15 4.69 12.40
N ALA A 253 29.55 3.62 11.87
CA ALA A 253 28.15 3.65 11.40
C ALA A 253 27.07 3.75 12.50
N THR A 254 27.45 3.66 13.79
CA THR A 254 26.47 3.72 14.89
C THR A 254 25.96 5.14 15.20
N PHE A 255 26.52 6.19 14.58
CA PHE A 255 26.16 7.59 14.86
C PHE A 255 25.22 8.26 13.85
N LEU A 256 24.94 7.64 12.69
CA LEU A 256 23.96 8.14 11.72
C LEU A 256 22.82 7.14 11.58
N LYS A 257 21.80 7.26 12.43
CA LYS A 257 20.53 6.49 12.40
C LYS A 257 19.65 6.86 11.19
N THR A 258 20.18 6.89 9.98
CA THR A 258 19.37 6.96 8.76
C THR A 258 19.15 5.54 8.26
N SER A 259 17.89 5.08 8.31
CA SER A 259 17.49 3.78 7.76
C SER A 259 17.99 3.67 6.30
N GLN A 260 18.71 2.58 6.00
CA GLN A 260 19.32 2.35 4.67
C GLN A 260 18.32 1.88 3.61
N LEU A 261 17.03 1.74 3.96
CA LEU A 261 15.98 1.32 3.03
C LEU A 261 15.48 2.50 2.18
N PRO A 262 15.06 2.28 0.91
CA PRO A 262 14.43 3.33 0.11
C PRO A 262 13.21 3.96 0.79
N ALA A 263 12.98 5.25 0.54
CA ALA A 263 11.88 6.01 1.14
C ALA A 263 10.50 5.34 0.92
N LEU A 264 10.27 4.80 -0.28
CA LEU A 264 9.05 4.05 -0.60
C LEU A 264 8.84 2.86 0.33
N LEU A 265 9.86 2.02 0.50
CA LEU A 265 9.76 0.83 1.34
C LEU A 265 9.56 1.20 2.82
N GLN A 266 10.26 2.23 3.30
CA GLN A 266 10.03 2.77 4.65
C GLN A 266 8.59 3.25 4.83
N TRP A 267 8.01 3.89 3.83
CA TRP A 267 6.62 4.34 3.88
C TRP A 267 5.63 3.16 3.89
N LEU A 268 5.85 2.12 3.07
CA LEU A 268 5.01 0.92 3.09
C LEU A 268 5.00 0.23 4.46
N PHE A 269 6.15 0.16 5.14
CA PHE A 269 6.22 -0.34 6.52
C PHE A 269 5.43 0.54 7.49
N LYS A 270 5.49 1.86 7.35
CA LYS A 270 4.69 2.80 8.17
C LYS A 270 3.20 2.62 7.92
N LEU A 271 2.79 2.47 6.65
CA LEU A 271 1.40 2.22 6.26
C LEU A 271 0.88 0.92 6.88
N LYS A 272 1.61 -0.18 6.71
CA LYS A 272 1.29 -1.48 7.34
C LYS A 272 1.16 -1.36 8.86
N THR A 273 2.06 -0.62 9.50
CA THR A 273 2.05 -0.45 10.97
C THR A 273 0.86 0.36 11.44
N ALA A 274 0.46 1.41 10.71
CA ALA A 274 -0.75 2.17 11.00
C ALA A 274 -2.01 1.30 10.90
N PHE A 275 -2.11 0.50 9.84
CA PHE A 275 -3.24 -0.44 9.65
C PHE A 275 -3.24 -1.54 10.70
N LEU A 276 -2.08 -2.06 11.10
CA LEU A 276 -1.98 -3.03 12.19
C LEU A 276 -2.46 -2.43 13.51
N ALA A 277 -2.12 -1.17 13.81
CA ALA A 277 -2.59 -0.51 15.01
C ALA A 277 -4.12 -0.32 15.03
N LYS A 278 -4.70 0.08 13.88
CA LYS A 278 -6.17 0.15 13.70
C LYS A 278 -6.82 -1.21 13.89
N PHE A 279 -6.31 -2.24 13.22
CA PHE A 279 -6.75 -3.63 13.35
C PHE A 279 -6.76 -4.08 14.81
N SER A 280 -5.68 -3.78 15.54
CA SER A 280 -5.51 -4.16 16.95
C SER A 280 -6.60 -3.56 17.84
N LEU A 281 -7.04 -2.33 17.56
CA LEU A 281 -8.13 -1.69 18.28
C LEU A 281 -9.49 -2.26 17.87
N TYR A 282 -9.75 -2.38 16.55
CA TYR A 282 -11.05 -2.80 16.02
C TYR A 282 -11.39 -4.25 16.35
N PHE A 283 -10.37 -5.07 16.56
CA PHE A 283 -10.54 -6.46 16.91
C PHE A 283 -9.97 -6.77 18.29
N TYR A 284 -9.81 -5.76 19.16
CA TYR A 284 -9.21 -5.93 20.49
C TYR A 284 -9.91 -7.03 21.30
N THR A 285 -11.24 -7.05 21.31
CA THR A 285 -12.01 -8.08 22.03
C THR A 285 -11.81 -9.48 21.44
N THR A 286 -11.77 -9.60 20.10
CA THR A 286 -11.48 -10.87 19.43
C THR A 286 -10.07 -11.36 19.74
N LEU A 287 -9.07 -10.47 19.66
CA LEU A 287 -7.66 -10.78 19.97
C LEU A 287 -7.49 -11.17 21.44
N ALA A 288 -8.12 -10.45 22.37
CA ALA A 288 -8.09 -10.78 23.79
C ALA A 288 -8.74 -12.14 24.12
N GLY A 289 -9.74 -12.57 23.34
CA GLY A 289 -10.35 -13.88 23.48
C GLY A 289 -9.51 -15.02 22.90
N GLN A 290 -8.55 -14.73 22.03
CA GLN A 290 -7.73 -15.72 21.30
C GLN A 290 -6.26 -15.74 21.75
N THR A 291 -5.85 -14.85 22.64
CA THR A 291 -4.48 -14.72 23.14
C THR A 291 -4.46 -14.55 24.65
N SER A 292 -3.34 -14.85 25.30
CA SER A 292 -3.16 -14.50 26.71
C SER A 292 -3.01 -12.99 26.90
N GLY A 293 -3.37 -12.49 28.08
CA GLY A 293 -3.21 -11.07 28.40
C GLY A 293 -1.75 -10.58 28.34
N GLN A 294 -0.77 -11.47 28.53
CA GLN A 294 0.66 -11.14 28.38
C GLN A 294 1.05 -11.02 26.91
N GLU A 295 0.61 -11.95 26.06
CA GLU A 295 0.86 -11.89 24.61
C GLU A 295 0.22 -10.66 23.98
N LEU A 296 -1.03 -10.33 24.36
CA LEU A 296 -1.70 -9.14 23.85
C LEU A 296 -0.96 -7.86 24.23
N LYS A 297 -0.47 -7.76 25.48
CA LYS A 297 0.37 -6.63 25.91
C LYS A 297 1.69 -6.55 25.16
N ALA A 298 2.35 -7.69 24.96
CA ALA A 298 3.60 -7.77 24.19
C ALA A 298 3.39 -7.43 22.70
N PHE A 299 2.22 -7.73 22.16
CA PHE A 299 1.84 -7.34 20.80
C PHE A 299 1.55 -5.83 20.72
N CYS A 300 0.74 -5.29 21.63
CA CYS A 300 0.45 -3.86 21.68
C CYS A 300 1.70 -2.99 21.91
N SER A 301 2.67 -3.45 22.71
CA SER A 301 3.92 -2.70 22.94
C SER A 301 4.75 -2.52 21.67
N LYS A 302 4.68 -3.46 20.72
CA LYS A 302 5.33 -3.34 19.40
C LYS A 302 4.72 -2.25 18.53
N LEU A 303 3.48 -1.82 18.81
CA LEU A 303 2.82 -0.71 18.11
C LEU A 303 3.33 0.67 18.57
N GLN A 304 4.16 0.71 19.62
CA GLN A 304 4.80 1.92 20.16
C GLN A 304 3.79 3.06 20.36
N THR A 305 3.93 4.16 19.61
CA THR A 305 3.09 5.37 19.71
C THR A 305 1.66 5.18 19.18
N ASN A 306 1.34 4.02 18.60
CA ASN A 306 0.03 3.68 18.05
C ASN A 306 -0.77 2.67 18.90
N ASP A 307 -0.40 2.46 20.17
CA ASP A 307 -1.26 1.72 21.11
C ASP A 307 -2.51 2.57 21.47
N TYR A 308 -3.56 2.41 20.67
CA TYR A 308 -4.81 3.15 20.85
C TYR A 308 -5.59 2.72 22.09
N MET A 309 -5.50 1.45 22.50
CA MET A 309 -6.16 0.99 23.72
C MET A 309 -5.53 1.62 24.95
N HIS A 310 -4.20 1.69 25.02
CA HIS A 310 -3.52 2.38 26.11
C HIS A 310 -3.88 3.88 26.15
N LYS A 311 -3.99 4.54 24.99
CA LYS A 311 -4.46 5.94 24.92
C LYS A 311 -5.89 6.11 25.46
N ILE A 312 -6.81 5.21 25.11
CA ILE A 312 -8.18 5.20 25.62
C ILE A 312 -8.21 5.02 27.14
N GLN A 313 -7.44 4.06 27.66
CA GLN A 313 -7.34 3.79 29.11
C GLN A 313 -6.81 5.00 29.89
N ASN A 314 -5.75 5.63 29.38
CA ASN A 314 -5.17 6.82 29.99
C ASN A 314 -6.15 8.01 29.95
N PHE A 315 -6.84 8.22 28.84
CA PHE A 315 -7.85 9.27 28.73
C PHE A 315 -8.99 9.05 29.72
N HIS A 316 -9.57 7.84 29.75
CA HIS A 316 -10.63 7.46 30.69
C HIS A 316 -10.24 7.78 32.13
N ARG A 317 -9.05 7.31 32.58
CA ARG A 317 -8.57 7.53 33.95
C ARG A 317 -8.30 9.00 34.26
N ARG A 318 -7.83 9.77 33.27
CA ARG A 318 -7.44 11.18 33.47
C ARG A 318 -8.63 12.12 33.55
N TYR A 319 -9.70 11.85 32.80
CA TYR A 319 -10.84 12.75 32.65
C TYR A 319 -12.13 12.22 33.26
N ASP A 320 -12.07 11.07 33.94
CA ASP A 320 -13.20 10.43 34.61
C ASP A 320 -14.40 10.23 33.66
N ALA A 321 -14.11 9.69 32.47
CA ALA A 321 -15.14 9.33 31.51
C ALA A 321 -15.85 8.04 31.98
N THR A 322 -17.17 7.99 31.87
CA THR A 322 -17.97 6.78 32.17
C THR A 322 -17.60 5.63 31.24
N GLY A 323 -17.32 5.95 29.96
CA GLY A 323 -16.92 4.95 28.99
C GLY A 323 -16.43 5.54 27.67
N VAL A 324 -15.56 4.78 27.00
CA VAL A 324 -15.09 5.06 25.64
C VAL A 324 -15.39 3.85 24.78
N LEU A 325 -16.05 4.08 23.65
CA LEU A 325 -16.62 3.06 22.78
C LEU A 325 -16.23 3.29 21.33
N LEU A 326 -16.15 2.21 20.57
CA LEU A 326 -16.36 2.24 19.14
C LEU A 326 -17.65 1.48 18.82
N VAL A 327 -18.53 2.08 18.02
CA VAL A 327 -19.81 1.51 17.61
C VAL A 327 -19.81 1.35 16.10
N PHE A 328 -20.15 0.15 15.63
CA PHE A 328 -20.30 -0.16 14.21
C PHE A 328 -21.76 0.04 13.78
N ASP A 329 -21.99 0.54 12.57
CA ASP A 329 -23.31 0.59 11.92
C ASP A 329 -23.44 -0.54 10.89
N ALA A 330 -24.11 -1.62 11.30
CA ALA A 330 -24.34 -2.81 10.49
C ALA A 330 -25.54 -2.69 9.54
N ARG A 331 -26.25 -1.56 9.51
CA ARG A 331 -27.42 -1.40 8.64
C ARG A 331 -27.02 -1.45 7.17
N GLY A 332 -27.76 -2.24 6.39
CA GLY A 332 -27.48 -2.43 4.96
C GLY A 332 -26.17 -3.13 4.66
N VAL A 333 -25.54 -3.81 5.64
CA VAL A 333 -24.42 -4.71 5.40
C VAL A 333 -24.97 -6.09 5.12
N GLU A 334 -24.84 -6.53 3.88
CA GLU A 334 -25.20 -7.90 3.48
C GLU A 334 -24.33 -8.92 4.23
N ASP A 335 -24.95 -10.02 4.67
CA ASP A 335 -24.31 -11.12 5.39
C ASP A 335 -23.53 -10.70 6.65
N TYR A 336 -23.97 -9.66 7.34
CA TYR A 336 -23.35 -9.31 8.62
C TYR A 336 -23.58 -10.41 9.66
N ARG A 337 -22.48 -11.03 10.13
CA ARG A 337 -22.50 -12.07 11.16
C ARG A 337 -21.75 -11.67 12.45
N GLY A 338 -21.11 -10.51 12.49
CA GLY A 338 -20.26 -10.10 13.61
C GLY A 338 -18.76 -10.42 13.40
N PRO A 339 -17.89 -10.01 14.35
CA PRO A 339 -16.43 -9.92 14.15
C PRO A 339 -15.67 -11.25 14.30
N GLY A 340 -16.35 -12.38 14.24
CA GLY A 340 -15.80 -13.71 14.49
C GLY A 340 -15.86 -14.64 13.27
N TYR A 341 -15.28 -15.83 13.40
CA TYR A 341 -15.51 -16.91 12.45
C TYR A 341 -16.96 -17.40 12.60
N HIS A 342 -17.68 -17.46 11.49
CA HIS A 342 -19.02 -18.01 11.41
C HIS A 342 -19.01 -19.16 10.42
N HIS A 343 -19.55 -20.31 10.83
CA HIS A 343 -19.69 -21.44 9.93
C HIS A 343 -20.53 -21.04 8.71
N PRO A 344 -20.12 -21.37 7.47
CA PRO A 344 -20.85 -20.98 6.26
C PRO A 344 -22.34 -21.35 6.31
N ASP A 345 -22.63 -22.56 6.81
CA ASP A 345 -23.99 -23.11 6.89
C ASP A 345 -24.84 -22.55 8.05
N LYS A 346 -24.28 -21.72 8.94
CA LYS A 346 -25.08 -21.08 10.00
C LYS A 346 -26.02 -20.04 9.35
N PRO A 347 -27.35 -20.09 9.58
CA PRO A 347 -28.25 -19.08 9.04
C PRO A 347 -27.93 -17.69 9.63
N PRO A 348 -28.12 -16.60 8.87
CA PRO A 348 -27.99 -15.24 9.40
C PRO A 348 -28.99 -15.04 10.55
N GLU A 349 -28.52 -14.43 11.64
CA GLU A 349 -29.42 -14.04 12.74
C GLU A 349 -30.22 -12.79 12.30
N ASN A 350 -31.54 -12.80 12.52
CA ASN A 350 -32.40 -11.64 12.27
C ASN A 350 -32.15 -10.58 13.34
N LEU A 351 -31.27 -9.63 13.03
CA LEU A 351 -30.95 -8.52 13.94
C LEU A 351 -32.17 -7.61 14.16
N ARG A 352 -32.37 -7.17 15.41
CA ARG A 352 -33.39 -6.20 15.83
C ARG A 352 -32.75 -4.85 16.15
N ASP A 353 -33.31 -3.74 15.67
CA ASP A 353 -32.99 -2.33 15.98
C ASP A 353 -31.59 -2.04 16.58
N LEU A 354 -31.41 -2.21 17.91
CA LEU A 354 -30.14 -1.93 18.61
C LEU A 354 -28.99 -2.88 18.24
N GLU A 355 -29.30 -4.10 17.79
CA GLU A 355 -28.34 -5.12 17.36
C GLU A 355 -27.65 -4.73 16.05
N PHE A 356 -28.19 -3.77 15.29
CA PHE A 356 -27.49 -3.14 14.16
C PHE A 356 -26.36 -2.20 14.58
N TYR A 357 -26.23 -1.90 15.88
CA TYR A 357 -25.20 -1.02 16.43
C TYR A 357 -24.29 -1.72 17.44
N PRO A 358 -23.58 -2.79 17.04
CA PRO A 358 -22.74 -3.52 17.96
C PRO A 358 -21.54 -2.68 18.42
N ILE A 359 -21.21 -2.85 19.69
CA ILE A 359 -20.02 -2.24 20.30
C ILE A 359 -18.79 -3.05 19.86
N ILE A 360 -17.92 -2.42 19.08
CA ILE A 360 -16.65 -2.98 18.60
C ILE A 360 -15.69 -3.18 19.77
N VAL A 361 -15.49 -2.12 20.55
CA VAL A 361 -14.65 -2.13 21.74
C VAL A 361 -15.24 -1.18 22.77
N SER A 362 -15.10 -1.52 24.04
CA SER A 362 -15.57 -0.72 25.18
C SER A 362 -14.53 -0.73 26.27
N TYR A 363 -14.31 0.43 26.89
CA TYR A 363 -13.53 0.54 28.11
C TYR A 363 -14.21 1.51 29.09
N PRO A 364 -14.35 1.15 30.38
CA PRO A 364 -13.84 -0.07 31.03
C PRO A 364 -14.78 -1.27 30.89
N MET A 365 -16.09 -1.02 30.83
CA MET A 365 -17.15 -2.03 30.65
C MET A 365 -18.14 -1.55 29.59
N LYS A 366 -19.02 -2.43 29.09
CA LYS A 366 -20.06 -2.07 28.11
C LYS A 366 -21.20 -1.29 28.80
N PRO A 367 -21.44 -0.02 28.47
CA PRO A 367 -22.47 0.81 29.09
C PRO A 367 -23.81 0.60 28.38
N LEU A 368 -24.40 -0.60 28.52
CA LEU A 368 -25.58 -1.02 27.76
C LEU A 368 -26.79 -0.06 27.92
N ASN A 369 -26.95 0.53 29.10
CA ASN A 369 -28.03 1.49 29.39
C ASN A 369 -27.94 2.76 28.53
N HIS A 370 -26.76 3.12 28.03
CA HIS A 370 -26.55 4.30 27.19
C HIS A 370 -26.80 4.04 25.70
N MET A 371 -26.84 2.77 25.26
CA MET A 371 -26.95 2.42 23.85
C MET A 371 -28.17 3.01 23.13
N PRO A 372 -29.38 3.06 23.71
CA PRO A 372 -30.53 3.69 23.05
C PRO A 372 -30.28 5.16 22.68
N ASN A 373 -29.65 5.92 23.58
CA ASN A 373 -29.31 7.32 23.31
C ASN A 373 -28.18 7.44 22.28
N ILE A 374 -27.18 6.57 22.34
CA ILE A 374 -26.08 6.55 21.38
C ILE A 374 -26.61 6.30 19.96
N VAL A 375 -27.45 5.29 19.78
CA VAL A 375 -28.07 4.95 18.49
C VAL A 375 -28.93 6.09 17.98
N LYS A 376 -29.72 6.71 18.85
CA LYS A 376 -30.52 7.89 18.53
C LYS A 376 -29.64 9.02 18.00
N ILE A 377 -28.56 9.37 18.71
CA ILE A 377 -27.66 10.46 18.31
C ILE A 377 -26.95 10.14 16.99
N ILE A 378 -26.45 8.92 16.81
CA ILE A 378 -25.81 8.49 15.55
C ILE A 378 -26.78 8.66 14.38
N THR A 379 -28.05 8.32 14.57
CA THR A 379 -29.09 8.42 13.54
C THR A 379 -29.49 9.87 13.26
N GLU A 380 -29.78 10.66 14.30
CA GLU A 380 -30.24 12.04 14.16
C GLU A 380 -29.13 12.99 13.69
N ARG A 381 -27.86 12.68 14.00
CA ARG A 381 -26.68 13.51 13.67
C ARG A 381 -25.80 12.86 12.60
N ALA A 382 -26.35 11.93 11.81
CA ALA A 382 -25.61 11.16 10.81
C ALA A 382 -24.86 12.04 9.79
N THR A 383 -25.49 13.11 9.32
CA THR A 383 -24.89 14.06 8.36
C THR A 383 -23.70 14.80 8.94
N GLU A 384 -23.77 15.19 10.22
CA GLU A 384 -22.66 15.87 10.91
C GLU A 384 -21.51 14.92 11.21
N LEU A 385 -21.80 13.67 11.58
CA LEU A 385 -20.78 12.64 11.76
C LEU A 385 -20.09 12.29 10.43
N ALA A 386 -20.86 12.21 9.33
CA ALA A 386 -20.35 11.92 7.99
C ALA A 386 -19.45 13.04 7.43
N ALA A 387 -19.61 14.29 7.89
CA ALA A 387 -18.75 15.40 7.50
C ALA A 387 -17.30 15.26 8.03
N MET A 388 -17.11 14.48 9.10
CA MET A 388 -15.80 14.10 9.65
C MET A 388 -14.87 15.26 10.05
N ASP A 389 -15.37 16.48 10.21
CA ASP A 389 -14.56 17.68 10.43
C ASP A 389 -14.64 18.27 11.83
N LYS A 390 -15.64 17.88 12.61
CA LYS A 390 -15.82 18.30 14.00
C LYS A 390 -16.23 17.14 14.88
N VAL A 391 -16.06 17.36 16.18
CA VAL A 391 -16.59 16.49 17.23
C VAL A 391 -18.02 16.90 17.52
N VAL A 392 -18.93 15.93 17.62
CA VAL A 392 -20.34 16.15 17.94
C VAL A 392 -20.55 16.01 19.45
N PHE A 393 -21.06 17.05 20.09
CA PHE A 393 -21.47 17.01 21.49
C PHE A 393 -22.99 16.90 21.60
N HIS A 394 -23.46 16.07 22.54
CA HIS A 394 -24.87 15.93 22.86
C HIS A 394 -25.03 15.71 24.37
N PHE A 395 -25.75 16.60 25.05
CA PHE A 395 -26.13 16.43 26.44
C PHE A 395 -27.57 15.91 26.51
N SER A 396 -27.79 14.82 27.23
CA SER A 396 -29.13 14.29 27.53
C SER A 396 -29.58 14.76 28.91
N PRO A 397 -30.55 15.69 29.02
CA PRO A 397 -31.04 16.15 30.32
C PRO A 397 -31.73 15.04 31.12
N ARG A 398 -32.25 14.02 30.46
CA ARG A 398 -32.93 12.89 31.12
C ARG A 398 -31.93 11.98 31.86
N GLU A 399 -30.81 11.65 31.21
CA GLU A 399 -29.78 10.80 31.79
C GLU A 399 -28.73 11.60 32.59
N GLN A 400 -28.73 12.93 32.46
CA GLN A 400 -27.67 13.81 32.95
C GLN A 400 -26.27 13.46 32.40
N SER A 401 -26.22 12.80 31.23
CA SER A 401 -24.96 12.39 30.60
C SER A 401 -24.66 13.21 29.34
N THR A 402 -23.37 13.44 29.08
CA THR A 402 -22.85 14.02 27.84
C THR A 402 -22.20 12.95 26.97
N TYR A 403 -22.53 12.97 25.69
CA TYR A 403 -21.96 12.12 24.64
C TYR A 403 -21.12 12.96 23.71
N VAL A 404 -19.87 12.53 23.49
CA VAL A 404 -18.91 13.19 22.62
C VAL A 404 -18.51 12.22 21.53
N MET A 405 -18.80 12.55 20.27
CA MET A 405 -18.75 11.60 19.16
C MET A 405 -17.91 12.10 17.98
N ALA A 406 -17.21 11.18 17.33
CA ALA A 406 -16.56 11.43 16.04
C ALA A 406 -16.52 10.15 15.20
N ALA A 407 -16.80 10.27 13.90
CA ALA A 407 -16.67 9.15 12.98
C ALA A 407 -15.19 8.82 12.73
N THR A 408 -14.82 7.55 12.88
CA THR A 408 -13.47 7.05 12.57
C THR A 408 -13.41 6.43 11.19
N ASP A 409 -14.55 5.95 10.68
CA ASP A 409 -14.78 5.50 9.30
C ASP A 409 -16.25 5.77 8.93
N SER A 410 -16.64 5.45 7.69
CA SER A 410 -18.02 5.62 7.20
C SER A 410 -19.07 4.91 8.04
N ARG A 411 -18.72 3.78 8.69
CA ARG A 411 -19.62 2.95 9.50
C ARG A 411 -19.20 2.82 10.96
N ILE A 412 -18.17 3.53 11.41
CA ILE A 412 -17.63 3.38 12.76
C ILE A 412 -17.58 4.73 13.44
N THR A 413 -18.28 4.82 14.58
CA THR A 413 -18.33 6.03 15.40
C THR A 413 -17.67 5.78 16.75
N MET A 414 -16.73 6.65 17.11
CA MET A 414 -16.20 6.71 18.45
C MET A 414 -17.12 7.52 19.35
N VAL A 415 -17.36 7.03 20.55
CA VAL A 415 -18.24 7.67 21.54
C VAL A 415 -17.53 7.72 22.90
N VAL A 416 -17.49 8.90 23.50
CA VAL A 416 -17.07 9.12 24.89
C VAL A 416 -18.28 9.56 25.70
N ILE A 417 -18.49 8.94 26.85
CA ILE A 417 -19.62 9.18 27.75
C ILE A 417 -19.11 9.82 29.04
N PHE A 418 -19.82 10.82 29.53
CA PHE A 418 -19.63 11.39 30.85
C PHE A 418 -20.98 11.48 31.57
N ASP A 419 -21.06 11.03 32.83
CA ASP A 419 -22.23 11.25 33.69
C ASP A 419 -22.22 12.62 34.35
N SER A 420 -21.98 13.63 33.52
CA SER A 420 -22.04 15.03 33.87
C SER A 420 -22.21 15.86 32.61
N LYS A 421 -22.70 17.09 32.76
CA LYS A 421 -22.72 18.06 31.67
C LYS A 421 -21.30 18.51 31.32
N LYS A 422 -20.88 18.28 30.08
CA LYS A 422 -19.60 18.75 29.53
C LYS A 422 -19.84 19.83 28.49
N ALA A 423 -18.95 20.83 28.45
CA ALA A 423 -19.05 21.93 27.50
C ALA A 423 -18.19 21.67 26.26
N GLU A 424 -18.63 22.10 25.08
CA GLU A 424 -17.85 22.02 23.83
C GLU A 424 -16.51 22.76 23.91
N LYS A 425 -16.39 23.73 24.83
CA LYS A 425 -15.16 24.50 25.10
C LYS A 425 -14.07 23.68 25.81
N GLU A 426 -14.34 22.45 26.24
CA GLU A 426 -13.35 21.55 26.85
C GLU A 426 -12.39 21.00 25.79
N THR A 427 -11.42 21.83 25.40
CA THR A 427 -10.47 21.57 24.30
C THR A 427 -9.72 20.25 24.45
N HIS A 428 -9.41 19.81 25.66
CA HIS A 428 -8.72 18.53 25.89
C HIS A 428 -9.54 17.31 25.45
N ILE A 429 -10.86 17.33 25.68
CA ILE A 429 -11.77 16.25 25.26
C ILE A 429 -11.90 16.28 23.73
N THR A 430 -12.17 17.45 23.18
CA THR A 430 -12.30 17.65 21.73
C THR A 430 -11.04 17.22 20.99
N ASN A 431 -9.86 17.63 21.46
CA ASN A 431 -8.58 17.27 20.84
C ASN A 431 -8.34 15.76 20.90
N PHE A 432 -8.57 15.11 22.05
CA PHE A 432 -8.41 13.65 22.14
C PHE A 432 -9.32 12.91 21.16
N VAL A 433 -10.62 13.24 21.16
CA VAL A 433 -11.61 12.57 20.31
C VAL A 433 -11.29 12.80 18.83
N PHE A 434 -10.97 14.04 18.46
CA PHE A 434 -10.62 14.38 17.09
C PHE A 434 -9.31 13.73 16.63
N ASP A 435 -8.25 13.79 17.45
CA ASP A 435 -6.94 13.25 17.10
C ASP A 435 -6.95 11.72 16.97
N LEU A 436 -7.65 11.03 17.89
CA LEU A 436 -7.78 9.57 17.82
C LEU A 436 -8.61 9.15 16.61
N ALA A 437 -9.72 9.85 16.32
CA ALA A 437 -10.49 9.60 15.11
C ALA A 437 -9.67 9.83 13.84
N LEU A 438 -8.90 10.91 13.78
CA LEU A 438 -8.02 11.22 12.64
C LEU A 438 -6.90 10.19 12.46
N GLN A 439 -6.35 9.66 13.57
CA GLN A 439 -5.37 8.56 13.53
C GLN A 439 -6.00 7.28 12.96
N LEU A 440 -7.23 6.93 13.38
CA LEU A 440 -7.94 5.74 12.92
C LEU A 440 -8.42 5.82 11.46
N ARG A 441 -8.61 7.02 10.91
CA ARG A 441 -8.86 7.20 9.47
C ARG A 441 -7.62 6.93 8.62
N CYS A 442 -6.43 7.00 9.22
CA CYS A 442 -5.12 6.77 8.61
C CYS A 442 -4.71 7.76 7.49
N ASN A 443 -5.45 8.84 7.22
CA ASN A 443 -5.12 9.82 6.17
C ASN A 443 -3.68 10.36 6.30
N LYS A 444 -3.24 10.62 7.54
CA LYS A 444 -1.90 11.15 7.82
C LYS A 444 -0.77 10.27 7.28
N VAL A 445 -0.91 8.93 7.26
CA VAL A 445 0.17 8.09 6.72
C VAL A 445 0.30 8.23 5.21
N PHE A 446 -0.81 8.45 4.49
CA PHE A 446 -0.79 8.78 3.06
C PHE A 446 -0.25 10.19 2.81
N ALA A 447 -0.61 11.18 3.64
CA ALA A 447 -0.02 12.52 3.57
C ALA A 447 1.51 12.49 3.77
N ASN A 448 2.00 11.62 4.65
CA ASN A 448 3.42 11.41 4.93
C ASN A 448 4.17 10.58 3.87
N LEU A 449 3.52 10.22 2.75
CA LEU A 449 4.20 9.63 1.60
C LEU A 449 5.26 10.57 1.03
N LYS A 450 4.99 11.88 1.06
CA LYS A 450 5.99 12.90 0.74
C LYS A 450 7.09 12.89 1.82
N PRO A 451 8.36 12.61 1.48
CA PRO A 451 9.44 12.67 2.46
C PRO A 451 9.56 14.09 3.03
N ASN A 452 9.74 14.21 4.35
CA ASN A 452 10.08 15.48 4.96
C ASN A 452 11.49 15.87 4.54
N THR A 453 11.65 16.94 3.75
CA THR A 453 12.94 17.61 3.57
C THR A 453 13.35 18.15 4.93
N LYS A 454 14.35 17.52 5.55
CA LYS A 454 15.01 18.08 6.74
C LYS A 454 15.86 19.27 6.37
#